data_AF-A0AAU6HF27-F1
#
_entry.id   AF-A0AAU6HF27-F1
#
_cell.length_a   1.000
_cell.length_b   1.000
_cell.length_c   1.000
_cell.angle_alpha   90.00
_cell.angle_beta   90.00
_cell.angle_gamma   90.00
#
_symmetry.space_group_name_H-M   'P 1'
#
loop_
_entity.id
_entity.type
_entity.pdbx_description
1 polymer ?
#
loop_
_entity_poly.entity_id
_entity_poly.type
_entity_poly.pdbx_seq_one_letter_code
_entity_poly.pdbx_strand_id
1 'polypeptide(L)'
;MANYSISASQITEGKNVFIRGKLGFAVLARLIEGAELVASDQRKTKNGLNPVGKPHTTATIIHAEVQFADPNNPTLEEQFVSERRYDSPKRSETGPNYSIDSKGSTLPVIAIPSPKGDGTYDQDESGRELAQGLDVTLVLRTYKPKNFNNRGLALEQVIVHETPRYYNAGGIDQAELAARGIVLNGTPRPVQATPASAAPAAAVPVATEVEDGLSFPAPQPASAPVAVAAQSPVQTAPATDAVAPAPAPAPVQQDTLEEKLARLEAENASLKDAGSAVGSPVATGLWNGSGPAQQAGITYQG
;
A
#
# COMPACT_ATOMS: atom_id res chain seq x y z
N MET A 1 -2.36 -24.52 7.47
CA MET A 1 -3.41 -23.48 7.46
C MET A 1 -3.77 -23.19 8.91
N ALA A 2 -3.96 -21.91 9.27
CA ALA A 2 -4.50 -21.60 10.59
C ALA A 2 -5.94 -22.14 10.68
N ASN A 3 -6.21 -22.97 11.68
CA ASN A 3 -7.56 -23.48 11.94
C ASN A 3 -8.29 -22.45 12.78
N TYR A 4 -9.15 -21.66 12.14
CA TYR A 4 -10.05 -20.74 12.84
C TYR A 4 -11.27 -21.53 13.32
N SER A 5 -11.64 -21.35 14.60
CA SER A 5 -12.82 -22.01 15.17
C SER A 5 -14.11 -21.26 14.81
N ILE A 6 -13.99 -19.95 14.54
CA ILE A 6 -15.12 -19.09 14.19
C ILE A 6 -15.06 -18.69 12.71
N SER A 7 -16.11 -19.08 12.01
CA SER A 7 -16.33 -18.74 10.61
C SER A 7 -16.93 -17.34 10.44
N ALA A 8 -16.67 -16.73 9.29
CA ALA A 8 -17.16 -15.38 8.99
C ALA A 8 -18.68 -15.29 8.82
N SER A 9 -19.40 -16.41 8.73
CA SER A 9 -20.87 -16.44 8.67
C SER A 9 -21.52 -16.49 10.06
N GLN A 10 -20.76 -16.80 11.11
CA GLN A 10 -21.26 -16.91 12.50
C GLN A 10 -21.30 -15.57 13.23
N ILE A 11 -20.50 -14.59 12.79
CA ILE A 11 -20.48 -13.26 13.40
C ILE A 11 -21.70 -12.42 12.99
N THR A 12 -22.11 -11.54 13.90
CA THR A 12 -23.25 -10.64 13.80
C THR A 12 -22.84 -9.32 13.17
N GLU A 13 -23.75 -8.68 12.45
CA GLU A 13 -23.52 -7.38 11.81
C GLU A 13 -23.68 -6.23 12.82
N GLY A 14 -22.98 -5.11 12.59
CA GLY A 14 -23.12 -3.89 13.39
C GLY A 14 -22.49 -3.95 14.79
N LYS A 15 -21.74 -5.02 15.09
CA LYS A 15 -20.92 -5.14 16.29
C LYS A 15 -19.54 -4.53 16.08
N ASN A 16 -19.01 -3.92 17.13
CA ASN A 16 -17.68 -3.33 17.15
C ASN A 16 -16.73 -4.23 17.93
N VAL A 17 -15.50 -4.36 17.44
CA VAL A 17 -14.39 -5.05 18.10
C VAL A 17 -13.21 -4.11 18.18
N PHE A 18 -12.58 -4.07 19.35
CA PHE A 18 -11.45 -3.20 19.64
C PHE A 18 -10.19 -4.05 19.69
N ILE A 19 -9.17 -3.68 18.91
CA ILE A 19 -7.87 -4.34 18.95
C ILE A 19 -6.76 -3.31 19.09
N ARG A 20 -6.00 -3.42 20.18
CA ARG A 20 -4.93 -2.49 20.56
C ARG A 20 -3.57 -3.05 20.19
N GLY A 21 -2.64 -2.18 19.83
CA GLY A 21 -1.26 -2.54 19.59
C GLY A 21 -0.42 -1.32 19.19
N LYS A 22 0.83 -1.56 18.81
CA LYS A 22 1.68 -0.50 18.24
C LYS A 22 1.49 -0.43 16.73
N LEU A 23 1.32 0.75 16.16
CA LEU A 23 1.14 0.95 14.73
C LEU A 23 2.41 0.56 13.96
N GLY A 24 2.37 -0.52 13.20
CA GLY A 24 3.51 -0.99 12.40
C GLY A 24 3.54 -0.38 11.00
N PHE A 25 2.39 -0.27 10.35
CA PHE A 25 2.23 0.35 9.04
C PHE A 25 0.79 0.84 8.86
N ALA A 26 0.60 1.97 8.20
CA ALA A 26 -0.71 2.56 8.02
C ALA A 26 -0.77 3.44 6.77
N VAL A 27 -1.91 3.38 6.09
CA VAL A 27 -2.40 4.38 5.14
C VAL A 27 -3.88 4.58 5.47
N LEU A 28 -4.17 5.67 6.20
CA LEU A 28 -5.44 5.98 6.85
C LEU A 28 -6.02 7.32 6.39
N ALA A 29 -5.16 8.28 6.05
CA ALA A 29 -5.57 9.63 5.66
C ALA A 29 -5.93 9.74 4.16
N ARG A 30 -5.74 8.66 3.39
CA ARG A 30 -6.10 8.57 1.98
C ARG A 30 -6.34 7.12 1.56
N LEU A 31 -6.91 6.92 0.38
CA LEU A 31 -7.01 5.60 -0.24
C LEU A 31 -5.70 5.23 -0.96
N ILE A 32 -5.36 3.95 -0.92
CA ILE A 32 -4.38 3.32 -1.79
C ILE A 32 -5.08 3.01 -3.11
N GLU A 33 -4.73 3.74 -4.16
CA GLU A 33 -5.36 3.64 -5.48
C GLU A 33 -4.37 3.87 -6.64
N GLY A 34 -4.85 3.74 -7.88
CA GLY A 34 -4.04 3.98 -9.08
C GLY A 34 -2.75 3.15 -9.13
N ALA A 35 -1.62 3.80 -9.44
CA ALA A 35 -0.32 3.14 -9.55
C ALA A 35 0.16 2.52 -8.22
N GLU A 36 -0.20 3.11 -7.08
CA GLU A 36 0.17 2.58 -5.77
C GLU A 36 -0.58 1.28 -5.46
N LEU A 37 -1.87 1.19 -5.81
CA LEU A 37 -2.64 -0.04 -5.70
C LEU A 37 -2.04 -1.16 -6.54
N VAL A 38 -1.67 -0.86 -7.80
CA VAL A 38 -1.02 -1.84 -8.69
C VAL A 38 0.28 -2.35 -8.07
N ALA A 39 1.14 -1.45 -7.57
CA ALA A 39 2.40 -1.82 -6.92
C ALA A 39 2.19 -2.61 -5.63
N SER A 40 1.16 -2.26 -4.84
CA SER A 40 0.77 -3.00 -3.63
C SER A 40 0.30 -4.41 -3.95
N ASP A 41 -0.59 -4.57 -4.93
CA ASP A 41 -1.16 -5.86 -5.33
C ASP A 41 -0.12 -6.78 -5.96
N GLN A 42 0.80 -6.23 -6.77
CA GLN A 42 1.95 -6.99 -7.30
C GLN A 42 2.84 -7.51 -6.17
N ARG A 43 3.08 -6.70 -5.13
CA ARG A 43 3.87 -7.11 -3.95
C ARG A 43 3.16 -8.19 -3.15
N LYS A 44 1.84 -8.09 -2.94
CA LYS A 44 1.04 -9.12 -2.27
C LYS A 44 1.12 -10.44 -3.04
N THR A 45 0.89 -10.39 -4.34
CA THR A 45 0.93 -11.57 -5.23
C THR A 45 2.31 -12.23 -5.22
N LYS A 46 3.40 -11.44 -5.31
CA LYS A 46 4.78 -11.94 -5.23
C LYS A 46 5.08 -12.65 -3.90
N ASN A 47 4.42 -12.22 -2.83
CA ASN A 47 4.55 -12.83 -1.50
C ASN A 47 3.53 -13.96 -1.26
N GLY A 48 2.81 -14.43 -2.29
CA GLY A 48 1.80 -15.48 -2.17
C GLY A 48 0.53 -15.05 -1.43
N LEU A 49 0.30 -13.73 -1.30
CA LEU A 49 -0.90 -13.16 -0.70
C LEU A 49 -1.89 -12.73 -1.79
N ASN A 50 -3.18 -12.75 -1.46
CA ASN A 50 -4.21 -12.28 -2.37
C ASN A 50 -4.12 -10.75 -2.55
N PRO A 51 -4.21 -10.23 -3.78
CA PRO A 51 -4.32 -8.81 -4.03
C PRO A 51 -5.64 -8.25 -3.44
N VAL A 52 -5.65 -6.97 -3.10
CA VAL A 52 -6.83 -6.29 -2.57
C VAL A 52 -7.77 -5.90 -3.71
N GLY A 53 -7.20 -5.44 -4.83
CA GLY A 53 -7.86 -5.23 -6.11
C GLY A 53 -8.80 -4.02 -6.19
N LYS A 54 -8.91 -3.21 -5.14
CA LYS A 54 -9.79 -2.03 -5.07
C LYS A 54 -9.18 -0.95 -4.19
N PRO A 55 -9.55 0.33 -4.37
CA PRO A 55 -9.17 1.40 -3.44
C PRO A 55 -9.50 1.02 -1.99
N HIS A 56 -8.54 1.22 -1.09
CA HIS A 56 -8.66 0.84 0.31
C HIS A 56 -7.73 1.63 1.22
N THR A 57 -8.05 1.68 2.51
CA THR A 57 -7.08 1.99 3.57
C THR A 57 -6.47 0.72 4.12
N THR A 58 -5.29 0.82 4.73
CA THR A 58 -4.62 -0.31 5.39
C THR A 58 -4.14 0.12 6.76
N ALA A 59 -4.33 -0.75 7.76
CA ALA A 59 -3.67 -0.64 9.05
C ALA A 59 -3.02 -1.97 9.41
N THR A 60 -1.83 -1.91 10.00
CA THR A 60 -1.17 -3.05 10.63
C THR A 60 -0.67 -2.62 11.99
N ILE A 61 -1.08 -3.35 13.01
CA ILE A 61 -0.57 -3.21 14.38
C ILE A 61 0.25 -4.44 14.77
N ILE A 62 1.29 -4.20 15.55
CA ILE A 62 2.15 -5.20 16.19
C ILE A 62 1.83 -5.28 17.67
N HIS A 63 2.19 -6.39 18.33
CA HIS A 63 1.77 -6.70 19.69
C HIS A 63 0.24 -6.54 19.87
N ALA A 64 -0.49 -7.03 18.88
CA ALA A 64 -1.93 -6.88 18.75
C ALA A 64 -2.68 -7.71 19.79
N GLU A 65 -3.56 -7.06 20.54
CA GLU A 65 -4.38 -7.67 21.57
C GLU A 65 -5.83 -7.18 21.45
N VAL A 66 -6.77 -8.13 21.43
CA VAL A 66 -8.19 -7.80 21.41
C VAL A 66 -8.61 -7.35 22.80
N GLN A 67 -9.26 -6.19 22.89
CA GLN A 67 -9.82 -5.69 24.13
C GLN A 67 -11.22 -6.28 24.31
N PHE A 68 -11.28 -7.39 25.07
CA PHE A 68 -12.54 -8.02 25.41
C PHE A 68 -13.33 -7.16 26.39
N ALA A 69 -14.61 -6.93 26.09
CA ALA A 69 -15.52 -6.25 27.02
C ALA A 69 -15.74 -7.08 28.30
N ASP A 70 -15.89 -8.40 28.16
CA ASP A 70 -15.87 -9.38 29.26
C ASP A 70 -14.92 -10.53 28.91
N PRO A 71 -13.69 -10.56 29.46
CA PRO A 71 -12.72 -11.62 29.18
C PRO A 71 -13.19 -13.04 29.55
N ASN A 72 -14.16 -13.18 30.45
CA ASN A 72 -14.69 -14.49 30.85
C ASN A 72 -15.77 -14.99 29.87
N ASN A 73 -16.42 -14.07 29.16
CA ASN A 73 -17.48 -14.37 28.19
C ASN A 73 -17.26 -13.58 26.89
N PRO A 74 -16.16 -13.84 26.17
CA PRO A 74 -15.84 -13.10 24.96
C PRO A 74 -16.89 -13.38 23.88
N THR A 75 -17.25 -12.33 23.13
CA THR A 75 -18.18 -12.42 22.01
C THR A 75 -17.57 -13.19 20.84
N LEU A 76 -18.42 -13.72 19.94
CA LEU A 76 -17.95 -14.39 18.73
C LEU A 76 -17.10 -13.46 17.85
N GLU A 77 -17.43 -12.17 17.81
CA GLU A 77 -16.72 -11.16 17.03
C GLU A 77 -15.32 -10.90 17.60
N GLU A 78 -15.19 -10.76 18.92
CA GLU A 78 -13.91 -10.58 19.59
C GLU A 78 -13.02 -11.82 19.42
N GLN A 79 -13.58 -13.01 19.61
CA GLN A 79 -12.88 -14.27 19.36
C GLN A 79 -12.47 -14.40 17.88
N PHE A 80 -13.35 -14.05 16.94
CA PHE A 80 -13.08 -14.08 15.50
C PHE A 80 -11.89 -13.19 15.11
N VAL A 81 -11.78 -12.00 15.70
CA VAL A 81 -10.63 -11.10 15.50
C VAL A 81 -9.39 -11.64 16.20
N SER A 82 -9.53 -12.15 17.43
CA SER A 82 -8.43 -12.71 18.22
C SER A 82 -7.72 -13.85 17.50
N GLU A 83 -8.48 -14.75 16.88
CA GLU A 83 -7.96 -15.89 16.12
C GLU A 83 -7.23 -15.48 14.82
N ARG A 84 -7.53 -14.30 14.27
CA ARG A 84 -6.95 -13.79 13.01
C ARG A 84 -5.69 -12.97 13.19
N ARG A 85 -5.23 -12.80 14.43
CA ARG A 85 -3.88 -12.33 14.69
C ARG A 85 -2.89 -13.36 14.18
N TYR A 86 -1.73 -12.89 13.74
CA TYR A 86 -0.72 -13.74 13.15
C TYR A 86 0.67 -13.39 13.67
N ASP A 87 1.50 -14.38 13.92
CA ASP A 87 2.91 -14.15 14.24
C ASP A 87 3.72 -14.01 12.95
N SER A 88 4.67 -13.07 12.94
CA SER A 88 5.59 -12.95 11.79
C SER A 88 6.77 -13.90 11.96
N PRO A 89 6.98 -14.89 11.06
CA PRO A 89 8.13 -15.78 11.16
C PRO A 89 9.47 -15.07 10.92
N LYS A 90 9.45 -13.91 10.24
CA LYS A 90 10.64 -13.09 9.98
C LYS A 90 10.92 -12.06 11.06
N ARG A 91 9.92 -11.74 11.88
CA ARG A 91 9.95 -10.70 12.89
C ARG A 91 9.19 -11.17 14.13
N SER A 92 9.74 -12.16 14.83
CA SER A 92 9.11 -12.72 16.02
C SER A 92 9.06 -11.70 17.17
N GLU A 93 9.94 -10.70 17.16
CA GLU A 93 9.98 -9.62 18.13
C GLU A 93 8.74 -8.73 18.09
N THR A 94 7.96 -8.74 17.00
CA THR A 94 6.72 -7.96 16.91
C THR A 94 5.54 -8.59 17.64
N GLY A 95 5.71 -9.82 18.16
CA GLY A 95 4.62 -10.62 18.72
C GLY A 95 3.48 -10.84 17.72
N PRO A 96 2.26 -11.09 18.23
CA PRO A 96 1.07 -11.21 17.40
C PRO A 96 0.79 -9.91 16.65
N ASN A 97 0.58 -9.99 15.35
CA ASN A 97 0.25 -8.87 14.50
C ASN A 97 -1.20 -8.96 14.03
N TYR A 98 -1.77 -7.82 13.66
CA TYR A 98 -3.07 -7.76 13.01
C TYR A 98 -3.04 -6.75 11.87
N SER A 99 -3.52 -7.17 10.70
CA SER A 99 -3.62 -6.33 9.52
C SER A 99 -5.04 -6.31 9.00
N ILE A 100 -5.51 -5.14 8.59
CA ILE A 100 -6.81 -4.97 7.93
C ILE A 100 -6.67 -4.05 6.72
N ASP A 101 -7.33 -4.46 5.63
CA ASP A 101 -7.55 -3.63 4.45
C ASP A 101 -9.04 -3.27 4.41
N SER A 102 -9.38 -1.99 4.55
CA SER A 102 -10.77 -1.52 4.50
C SER A 102 -11.09 -0.96 3.11
N LYS A 103 -11.96 -1.65 2.37
CA LYS A 103 -12.32 -1.34 0.98
C LYS A 103 -13.48 -0.34 0.85
N GLY A 104 -13.81 0.36 1.93
CA GLY A 104 -14.82 1.42 1.93
C GLY A 104 -14.29 2.70 1.26
N SER A 105 -15.19 3.54 0.77
CA SER A 105 -14.84 4.87 0.25
C SER A 105 -14.66 5.92 1.35
N THR A 106 -15.09 5.60 2.58
CA THR A 106 -14.98 6.49 3.74
C THR A 106 -13.71 6.17 4.49
N LEU A 107 -12.88 7.19 4.74
CA LEU A 107 -11.69 7.06 5.57
C LEU A 107 -12.09 6.82 7.03
N PRO A 108 -11.31 6.04 7.80
CA PRO A 108 -11.57 5.86 9.21
C PRO A 108 -11.39 7.18 9.96
N VAL A 109 -12.20 7.40 10.99
CA VAL A 109 -12.02 8.53 11.89
C VAL A 109 -10.73 8.31 12.69
N ILE A 110 -9.87 9.30 12.79
CA ILE A 110 -8.69 9.24 13.65
C ILE A 110 -9.01 10.08 14.89
N ALA A 111 -9.01 9.47 16.06
CA ALA A 111 -9.21 10.13 17.34
C ALA A 111 -7.87 10.26 18.07
N ILE A 112 -7.51 11.49 18.43
CA ILE A 112 -6.27 11.83 19.15
C ILE A 112 -6.61 12.41 20.53
N PRO A 113 -5.73 12.27 21.53
CA PRO A 113 -5.98 12.84 22.85
C PRO A 113 -6.18 14.36 22.75
N SER A 114 -7.23 14.87 23.39
CA SER A 114 -7.53 16.30 23.37
C SER A 114 -6.39 17.08 24.06
N PRO A 115 -5.99 18.26 23.53
CA PRO A 115 -5.00 19.11 24.16
C PRO A 115 -5.43 19.61 25.55
N LYS A 116 -6.72 19.48 25.90
CA LYS A 116 -7.24 19.79 27.24
C LYS A 116 -6.70 18.87 28.33
N GLY A 117 -6.25 17.66 27.98
CA GLY A 117 -5.70 16.69 28.93
C GLY A 117 -6.71 16.12 29.93
N ASP A 118 -8.02 16.23 29.64
CA ASP A 118 -9.13 15.77 30.48
C ASP A 118 -9.55 14.32 30.18
N GLY A 119 -8.75 13.59 29.40
CA GLY A 119 -9.05 12.23 28.95
C GLY A 119 -10.05 12.15 27.80
N THR A 120 -10.47 13.29 27.24
CA THR A 120 -11.29 13.34 26.03
C THR A 120 -10.44 13.20 24.76
N TYR A 121 -11.12 12.94 23.66
CA TYR A 121 -10.51 12.74 22.35
C TYR A 121 -11.13 13.71 21.34
N ASP A 122 -10.28 14.28 20.49
CA ASP A 122 -10.67 15.10 19.36
C ASP A 122 -10.41 14.34 18.05
N GLN A 123 -11.14 14.68 16.99
CA GLN A 123 -10.84 14.15 15.66
C GLN A 123 -9.57 14.81 15.11
N ASP A 124 -8.66 14.01 14.55
CA ASP A 124 -7.53 14.53 13.80
C ASP A 124 -7.98 15.08 12.45
N GLU A 125 -7.70 16.35 12.22
CA GLU A 125 -7.99 17.07 10.96
C GLU A 125 -6.71 17.35 10.15
N SER A 126 -5.56 16.80 10.57
CA SER A 126 -4.27 17.07 9.95
C SER A 126 -4.19 16.61 8.48
N GLY A 127 -4.98 15.59 8.10
CA GLY A 127 -4.89 14.93 6.80
C GLY A 127 -3.57 14.18 6.58
N ARG A 128 -2.82 13.90 7.65
CA ARG A 128 -1.50 13.27 7.60
C ARG A 128 -1.56 11.84 8.09
N GLU A 129 -0.69 11.01 7.52
CA GLU A 129 -0.54 9.63 7.97
C GLU A 129 0.09 9.56 9.35
N LEU A 130 -0.41 8.66 10.20
CA LEU A 130 0.14 8.41 11.53
C LEU A 130 1.54 7.77 11.45
N ALA A 131 2.43 8.15 12.36
CA ALA A 131 3.77 7.58 12.45
C ALA A 131 3.74 6.15 13.02
N GLN A 132 4.76 5.37 12.68
CA GLN A 132 4.96 4.04 13.25
C GLN A 132 5.31 4.11 14.74
N GLY A 133 5.02 3.03 15.45
CA GLY A 133 5.28 2.85 16.88
C GLY A 133 4.25 3.52 17.79
N LEU A 134 3.21 4.15 17.24
CA LEU A 134 2.15 4.76 18.04
C LEU A 134 1.30 3.68 18.74
N ASP A 135 0.97 3.88 20.01
CA ASP A 135 -0.04 3.09 20.72
C ASP A 135 -1.43 3.45 20.21
N VAL A 136 -2.09 2.49 19.58
CA VAL A 136 -3.39 2.72 18.96
C VAL A 136 -4.35 1.58 19.22
N THR A 137 -5.64 1.90 19.24
CA THR A 137 -6.73 0.93 19.14
C THR A 137 -7.42 1.09 17.79
N LEU A 138 -7.51 0.00 17.04
CA LEU A 138 -8.32 -0.10 15.84
C LEU A 138 -9.74 -0.51 16.25
N VAL A 139 -10.73 0.29 15.85
CA VAL A 139 -12.15 -0.01 16.04
C VAL A 139 -12.68 -0.63 14.75
N LEU A 140 -13.03 -1.91 14.84
CA LEU A 140 -13.46 -2.72 13.71
C LEU A 140 -14.98 -2.90 13.78
N ARG A 141 -15.69 -2.51 12.73
CA ARG A 141 -17.13 -2.77 12.61
C ARG A 141 -17.40 -3.96 11.71
N THR A 142 -18.20 -4.89 12.22
CA THR A 142 -18.72 -6.01 11.44
C THR A 142 -19.80 -5.55 10.47
N TYR A 143 -19.75 -6.03 9.23
CA TYR A 143 -20.75 -5.70 8.21
C TYR A 143 -21.01 -6.88 7.29
N LYS A 144 -22.21 -6.91 6.68
CA LYS A 144 -22.53 -7.88 5.63
C LYS A 144 -22.37 -7.25 4.25
N PRO A 145 -21.43 -7.73 3.42
CA PRO A 145 -21.35 -7.34 2.03
C PRO A 145 -22.63 -7.77 1.29
N LYS A 146 -23.09 -6.93 0.36
CA LYS A 146 -24.23 -7.27 -0.52
C LYS A 146 -23.89 -8.54 -1.31
N ASN A 147 -24.80 -9.52 -1.29
CA ASN A 147 -24.68 -10.80 -1.99
C ASN A 147 -23.63 -11.79 -1.45
N PHE A 148 -23.11 -11.58 -0.23
CA PHE A 148 -22.22 -12.56 0.43
C PHE A 148 -22.83 -13.04 1.75
N ASN A 149 -22.69 -14.35 2.00
CA ASN A 149 -23.10 -14.94 3.28
C ASN A 149 -22.12 -14.62 4.40
N ASN A 150 -20.83 -14.46 4.07
CA ASN A 150 -19.79 -14.12 5.02
C ASN A 150 -19.82 -12.63 5.34
N ARG A 151 -19.66 -12.31 6.63
CA ARG A 151 -19.51 -10.95 7.10
C ARG A 151 -18.04 -10.54 6.99
N GLY A 152 -17.82 -9.25 6.81
CA GLY A 152 -16.49 -8.62 6.79
C GLY A 152 -16.29 -7.74 8.02
N LEU A 153 -15.06 -7.26 8.16
CA LEU A 153 -14.67 -6.22 9.10
C LEU A 153 -14.27 -4.98 8.33
N ALA A 154 -14.73 -3.82 8.77
CA ALA A 154 -14.30 -2.52 8.28
C ALA A 154 -13.59 -1.77 9.39
N LEU A 155 -12.54 -1.03 9.05
CA LEU A 155 -11.89 -0.13 9.99
C LEU A 155 -12.72 1.16 10.04
N GLU A 156 -13.38 1.40 11.17
CA GLU A 156 -14.25 2.57 11.35
C GLU A 156 -13.50 3.73 12.01
N GLN A 157 -12.67 3.41 13.00
CA GLN A 157 -11.93 4.41 13.75
C GLN A 157 -10.57 3.88 14.20
N VAL A 158 -9.60 4.80 14.34
CA VAL A 158 -8.31 4.59 14.97
C VAL A 158 -8.19 5.55 16.15
N ILE A 159 -8.00 5.01 17.35
CA ILE A 159 -7.84 5.80 18.59
C ILE A 159 -6.35 5.80 18.96
N VAL A 160 -5.74 6.97 19.10
CA VAL A 160 -4.33 7.12 19.47
C VAL A 160 -4.22 7.37 20.97
N HIS A 161 -3.46 6.57 21.71
CA HIS A 161 -3.40 6.65 23.19
C HIS A 161 -2.22 7.47 23.73
N GLU A 162 -1.50 8.16 22.85
CA GLU A 162 -0.36 9.01 23.20
C GLU A 162 -0.34 10.26 22.31
N THR A 163 0.63 11.15 22.54
CA THR A 163 0.79 12.35 21.70
C THR A 163 0.95 11.94 20.23
N PRO A 164 0.09 12.44 19.32
CA PRO A 164 0.11 12.02 17.94
C PRO A 164 1.43 12.42 17.28
N ARG A 165 1.97 11.50 16.49
CA ARG A 165 3.13 11.71 15.63
C ARG A 165 2.73 11.33 14.22
N TYR A 166 3.24 12.03 13.24
CA TYR A 166 2.86 11.82 11.84
C TYR A 166 4.04 11.33 11.02
N TYR A 167 3.77 10.46 10.05
CA TYR A 167 4.74 10.01 9.10
C TYR A 167 5.32 11.22 8.36
N ASN A 168 6.65 11.23 8.27
CA ASN A 168 7.41 12.19 7.50
C ASN A 168 8.31 11.39 6.58
N ALA A 169 8.11 11.51 5.26
CA ALA A 169 8.74 10.68 4.24
C ALA A 169 10.24 11.00 4.02
N GLY A 170 10.96 11.43 5.06
CA GLY A 170 12.35 11.86 4.99
C GLY A 170 12.56 13.36 4.81
N GLY A 171 11.55 14.18 5.12
CA GLY A 171 11.75 15.63 5.25
C GLY A 171 12.39 15.95 6.61
N ILE A 172 13.42 16.80 6.61
CA ILE A 172 14.00 17.31 7.86
C ILE A 172 12.97 18.22 8.55
N ASP A 173 12.70 18.00 9.83
CA ASP A 173 11.86 18.89 10.64
C ASP A 173 12.58 20.22 10.86
N GLN A 174 12.23 21.22 10.05
CA GLN A 174 12.84 22.55 10.12
C GLN A 174 12.53 23.27 11.43
N ALA A 175 11.39 22.98 12.07
CA ALA A 175 11.04 23.58 13.36
C ALA A 175 11.91 22.98 14.47
N GLU A 176 12.16 21.66 14.45
CA GLU A 176 13.09 21.02 15.38
C GLU A 176 14.52 21.53 15.18
N LEU A 177 14.99 21.65 13.93
CA LEU A 177 16.30 22.21 13.65
C LEU A 177 16.43 23.65 14.15
N ALA A 178 15.45 24.50 13.87
CA ALA A 178 15.44 25.88 14.33
C ALA A 178 15.43 25.98 15.85
N ALA A 179 14.65 25.14 16.55
CA ALA A 179 14.64 25.05 18.01
C ALA A 179 15.99 24.63 18.60
N ARG A 180 16.80 23.89 17.84
CA ARG A 180 18.18 23.50 18.20
C ARG A 180 19.24 24.50 17.70
N GLY A 181 18.83 25.65 17.15
CA GLY A 181 19.74 26.67 16.61
C GLY A 181 20.38 26.32 15.26
N ILE A 182 19.90 25.27 14.59
CA ILE A 182 20.37 24.84 13.28
C ILE A 182 19.47 25.46 12.22
N VAL A 183 19.94 26.52 11.57
CA VAL A 183 19.22 27.18 10.47
C VAL A 183 19.84 26.76 9.15
N LEU A 184 19.09 26.03 8.33
CA LEU A 184 19.52 25.63 7.00
C LEU A 184 19.28 26.77 6.01
N ASN A 185 20.30 27.08 5.21
CA ASN A 185 20.17 28.02 4.10
C ASN A 185 19.42 27.33 2.94
N GLY A 186 18.09 27.40 2.99
CA GLY A 186 17.19 26.80 2.00
C GLY A 186 16.64 25.42 2.42
N THR A 187 15.66 24.92 1.65
CA THR A 187 15.01 23.64 1.94
C THR A 187 15.99 22.49 1.69
N PRO A 188 16.33 21.67 2.70
CA PRO A 188 17.20 20.53 2.53
C PRO A 188 16.62 19.54 1.52
N ARG A 189 17.47 19.07 0.60
CA ARG A 189 17.11 18.06 -0.39
C ARG A 189 18.01 16.84 -0.23
N PRO A 190 17.45 15.62 -0.24
CA PRO A 190 18.27 14.41 -0.23
C PRO A 190 19.10 14.36 -1.51
N VAL A 191 20.41 14.15 -1.36
CA VAL A 191 21.31 13.87 -2.49
C VAL A 191 21.39 12.36 -2.63
N GLN A 192 21.05 11.84 -3.80
CA GLN A 192 21.19 10.41 -4.08
C GLN A 192 22.67 10.05 -4.13
N ALA A 193 23.04 8.99 -3.39
CA ALA A 193 24.39 8.45 -3.49
C ALA A 193 24.60 7.83 -4.88
N THR A 194 25.58 8.32 -5.62
CA THR A 194 26.02 7.66 -6.85
C THR A 194 26.77 6.38 -6.44
N PRO A 195 26.40 5.19 -6.94
CA PRO A 195 27.18 3.99 -6.67
C PRO A 195 28.60 4.19 -7.20
N ALA A 196 29.60 3.86 -6.39
CA ALA A 196 31.00 3.95 -6.79
C ALA A 196 31.23 3.05 -8.01
N SER A 197 31.42 3.66 -9.18
CA SER A 197 32.04 2.95 -10.30
C SER A 197 33.45 2.60 -9.86
N ALA A 198 33.83 1.32 -9.97
CA ALA A 198 35.14 0.84 -9.59
C ALA A 198 36.22 1.67 -10.30
N ALA A 199 36.91 2.52 -9.55
CA ALA A 199 38.08 3.23 -10.05
C ALA A 199 39.20 2.21 -10.31
N PRO A 200 39.96 2.31 -11.41
CA PRO A 200 41.12 1.46 -11.66
C PRO A 200 42.11 1.61 -10.50
N ALA A 201 42.62 0.49 -10.01
CA ALA A 201 43.53 0.41 -8.88
C ALA A 201 44.75 1.31 -9.08
N ALA A 202 44.75 2.47 -8.42
CA ALA A 202 45.94 3.30 -8.26
C ALA A 202 46.74 2.76 -7.07
N ALA A 203 48.05 2.61 -7.29
CA ALA A 203 48.99 2.04 -6.34
C ALA A 203 48.96 2.74 -4.99
N VAL A 204 48.82 1.94 -3.92
CA VAL A 204 48.87 2.35 -2.53
C VAL A 204 50.30 2.76 -2.17
N PRO A 205 50.58 3.99 -1.69
CA PRO A 205 51.83 4.27 -1.02
C PRO A 205 51.81 3.64 0.37
N VAL A 206 52.88 2.92 0.69
CA VAL A 206 53.08 2.23 1.97
C VAL A 206 53.06 3.23 3.13
N ALA A 207 52.16 3.04 4.09
CA ALA A 207 52.14 3.77 5.35
C ALA A 207 53.13 3.13 6.34
N THR A 208 53.92 3.96 7.03
CA THR A 208 54.76 3.54 8.15
C THR A 208 53.87 3.39 9.39
N GLU A 209 53.97 2.23 10.05
CA GLU A 209 53.24 1.90 11.27
C GLU A 209 53.68 2.80 12.44
N VAL A 210 52.70 3.32 13.19
CA VAL A 210 52.91 3.88 14.52
C VAL A 210 51.96 3.18 15.48
N GLU A 211 52.54 2.66 16.56
CA GLU A 211 51.94 1.87 17.62
C GLU A 211 51.01 2.75 18.49
N ASP A 212 49.73 2.84 18.11
CA ASP A 212 48.55 2.86 18.98
C ASP A 212 47.29 3.20 18.15
N GLY A 213 46.72 2.17 17.51
CA GLY A 213 45.29 1.87 17.49
C GLY A 213 44.23 2.84 16.92
N LEU A 214 44.52 4.06 16.47
CA LEU A 214 43.53 4.96 15.85
C LEU A 214 44.16 5.85 14.76
N SER A 215 44.08 5.42 13.50
CA SER A 215 44.56 6.20 12.35
C SER A 215 43.55 7.29 11.95
N PHE A 216 43.93 8.55 12.13
CA PHE A 216 43.26 9.70 11.52
C PHE A 216 43.96 10.08 10.20
N PRO A 217 43.25 10.41 9.11
CA PRO A 217 43.88 10.90 7.90
C PRO A 217 44.61 12.22 8.20
N ALA A 218 45.89 12.29 7.82
CA ALA A 218 46.68 13.51 7.95
C ALA A 218 46.09 14.63 7.07
N PRO A 219 46.08 15.91 7.53
CA PRO A 219 45.63 17.02 6.72
C PRO A 219 46.55 17.17 5.49
N GLN A 220 45.97 16.99 4.31
CA GLN A 220 46.65 17.14 3.04
C GLN A 220 46.97 18.63 2.80
N PRO A 221 48.19 19.00 2.36
CA PRO A 221 48.50 20.38 2.00
C PRO A 221 47.62 20.83 0.83
N ALA A 222 47.12 22.07 0.94
CA ALA A 222 46.25 22.71 -0.04
C ALA A 222 46.93 22.75 -1.42
N SER A 223 46.39 21.98 -2.37
CA SER A 223 46.73 22.06 -3.78
C SER A 223 46.20 23.37 -4.39
N ALA A 224 47.06 24.03 -5.15
CA ALA A 224 46.84 25.28 -5.86
C ALA A 224 45.56 25.32 -6.73
N PRO A 225 45.00 26.52 -6.99
CA PRO A 225 43.74 26.67 -7.73
C PRO A 225 43.86 26.11 -9.15
N VAL A 226 42.98 25.16 -9.48
CA VAL A 226 42.82 24.63 -10.82
C VAL A 226 42.08 25.67 -11.66
N ALA A 227 42.67 26.02 -12.80
CA ALA A 227 42.20 27.04 -13.72
C ALA A 227 40.77 26.77 -14.22
N VAL A 228 39.98 27.84 -14.25
CA VAL A 228 38.64 27.89 -14.87
C VAL A 228 38.78 27.56 -16.35
N ALA A 229 38.13 26.49 -16.80
CA ALA A 229 38.00 26.20 -18.22
C ALA A 229 37.18 27.33 -18.88
N ALA A 230 37.86 28.07 -19.76
CA ALA A 230 37.29 29.18 -20.50
C ALA A 230 36.15 28.72 -21.41
N GLN A 231 35.08 29.51 -21.37
CA GLN A 231 33.91 29.40 -22.24
C GLN A 231 34.33 29.59 -23.70
N SER A 232 33.93 28.66 -24.57
CA SER A 232 34.10 28.79 -26.02
C SER A 232 33.24 29.95 -26.54
N PRO A 233 33.81 30.87 -27.36
CA PRO A 233 33.07 32.03 -27.85
C PRO A 233 32.03 31.66 -28.91
N VAL A 234 30.85 32.26 -28.76
CA VAL A 234 29.74 32.29 -29.72
C VAL A 234 30.20 33.05 -30.96
N GLN A 235 30.19 32.39 -32.11
CA GLN A 235 30.53 32.98 -33.40
C GLN A 235 29.27 33.58 -34.03
N THR A 236 29.22 34.91 -34.09
CA THR A 236 28.29 35.69 -34.92
C THR A 236 28.75 35.74 -36.37
N ALA A 237 27.83 35.54 -37.31
CA ALA A 237 27.97 35.90 -38.73
C ALA A 237 26.56 36.23 -39.32
N PRO A 238 26.49 37.05 -40.39
CA PRO A 238 25.50 38.13 -40.53
C PRO A 238 24.27 37.80 -41.40
N ALA A 239 23.28 38.69 -41.29
CA ALA A 239 22.06 38.72 -42.09
C ALA A 239 22.29 39.23 -43.53
N THR A 240 21.60 38.65 -44.51
CA THR A 240 20.70 39.33 -45.49
C THR A 240 20.04 38.35 -46.48
N ASP A 241 18.73 38.56 -46.66
CA ASP A 241 17.88 38.41 -47.86
C ASP A 241 17.33 37.08 -48.41
N ALA A 242 16.00 37.17 -48.65
CA ALA A 242 15.18 36.60 -49.73
C ALA A 242 14.47 35.23 -49.55
N VAL A 243 13.21 35.33 -49.09
CA VAL A 243 11.96 34.76 -49.66
C VAL A 243 12.02 33.43 -50.44
N ALA A 244 11.40 32.38 -49.87
CA ALA A 244 10.46 31.47 -50.55
C ALA A 244 9.60 30.72 -49.49
N PRO A 245 8.27 30.57 -49.66
CA PRO A 245 7.43 29.90 -48.68
C PRO A 245 7.60 28.38 -48.76
N ALA A 246 7.94 27.74 -47.64
CA ALA A 246 7.95 26.29 -47.54
C ALA A 246 6.52 25.76 -47.28
N PRO A 247 6.16 24.58 -47.84
CA PRO A 247 4.78 24.08 -47.89
C PRO A 247 4.27 23.66 -46.50
N ALA A 248 2.95 23.77 -46.36
CA ALA A 248 2.19 23.43 -45.16
C ALA A 248 2.49 22.00 -44.64
N PRO A 249 2.55 21.78 -43.32
CA PRO A 249 2.57 20.43 -42.76
C PRO A 249 1.27 19.72 -43.12
N ALA A 250 1.39 18.50 -43.64
CA ALA A 250 0.29 17.60 -43.94
C ALA A 250 -0.58 17.38 -42.68
N PRO A 251 -1.91 17.26 -42.82
CA PRO A 251 -2.79 17.06 -41.69
C PRO A 251 -2.51 15.69 -41.06
N VAL A 252 -2.09 15.70 -39.81
CA VAL A 252 -2.25 14.53 -38.93
C VAL A 252 -3.74 14.28 -38.82
N GLN A 253 -4.18 13.17 -39.41
CA GLN A 253 -5.55 12.68 -39.37
C GLN A 253 -5.90 12.42 -37.91
N GLN A 254 -6.63 13.36 -37.31
CA GLN A 254 -7.24 13.20 -36.00
C GLN A 254 -8.41 12.23 -36.18
N ASP A 255 -8.16 10.94 -35.97
CA ASP A 255 -9.24 10.00 -35.71
C ASP A 255 -10.03 10.55 -34.53
N THR A 256 -11.29 10.89 -34.78
CA THR A 256 -12.17 11.44 -33.75
C THR A 256 -12.39 10.41 -32.65
N LEU A 257 -12.67 10.86 -31.42
CA LEU A 257 -12.94 9.99 -30.28
C LEU A 257 -14.05 8.94 -30.58
N GLU A 258 -14.98 9.28 -31.49
CA GLU A 258 -16.04 8.39 -31.97
C GLU A 258 -15.53 7.26 -32.87
N GLU A 259 -14.57 7.52 -33.77
CA GLU A 259 -13.97 6.47 -34.62
C GLU A 259 -13.13 5.48 -33.81
N LYS A 260 -12.45 5.96 -32.76
CA LYS A 260 -11.76 5.08 -31.81
C LYS A 260 -12.71 4.19 -31.03
N LEU A 261 -13.87 4.73 -30.62
CA LEU A 261 -14.88 3.96 -29.90
C LEU A 261 -15.49 2.87 -30.79
N ALA A 262 -15.85 3.22 -32.03
CA ALA A 262 -16.41 2.28 -33.01
C ALA A 262 -15.44 1.14 -33.35
N ARG A 263 -14.14 1.43 -33.44
CA ARG A 263 -13.10 0.40 -33.67
C ARG A 263 -12.95 -0.54 -32.48
N LEU A 264 -12.96 -0.01 -31.26
CA LEU A 264 -12.90 -0.81 -30.02
C LEU A 264 -14.14 -1.69 -29.83
N GLU A 265 -15.31 -1.22 -30.25
CA GLU A 265 -16.55 -2.01 -30.21
C GLU A 265 -16.54 -3.12 -31.27
N ALA A 266 -16.05 -2.85 -32.48
CA ALA A 266 -15.88 -3.86 -33.52
C ALA A 266 -14.85 -4.94 -33.14
N GLU A 267 -13.76 -4.56 -32.48
CA GLU A 267 -12.74 -5.48 -31.99
C GLU A 267 -13.25 -6.35 -30.82
N ASN A 268 -14.05 -5.77 -29.92
CA ASN A 268 -14.69 -6.56 -28.85
C ASN A 268 -15.80 -7.49 -29.38
N ALA A 269 -16.48 -7.12 -30.45
CA ALA A 269 -17.47 -7.98 -31.11
C ALA A 269 -16.80 -9.18 -31.79
N SER A 270 -15.67 -8.99 -32.48
CA SER A 270 -14.94 -10.10 -33.12
C SER A 270 -14.32 -11.06 -32.11
N LEU A 271 -13.90 -10.57 -30.94
CA LEU A 271 -13.39 -11.40 -29.84
C LEU A 271 -14.50 -12.23 -29.14
N LYS A 272 -15.76 -11.80 -29.23
CA LYS A 272 -16.90 -12.60 -28.73
C LYS A 272 -17.26 -13.77 -29.64
N ASP A 273 -17.06 -13.65 -30.95
CA ASP A 273 -17.33 -14.72 -31.92
C ASP A 273 -16.19 -15.73 -32.06
N ALA A 274 -14.95 -15.38 -31.67
CA ALA A 274 -13.79 -16.27 -31.73
C ALA A 274 -13.62 -17.20 -30.50
N GLY A 275 -14.50 -17.10 -29.50
CA GLY A 275 -14.40 -17.80 -28.21
C GLY A 275 -15.37 -18.96 -28.03
N SER A 276 -15.53 -19.86 -29.03
CA SER A 276 -16.27 -21.11 -28.85
C SER A 276 -15.45 -22.30 -29.32
N ALA A 277 -14.50 -22.70 -28.48
CA ALA A 277 -13.91 -24.03 -28.49
C ALA A 277 -13.47 -24.38 -27.07
N VAL A 278 -14.20 -25.35 -26.49
CA VAL A 278 -13.82 -26.36 -25.48
C VAL A 278 -14.91 -26.49 -24.39
N GLY A 279 -15.83 -27.43 -24.62
CA GLY A 279 -16.30 -28.36 -23.58
C GLY A 279 -17.53 -28.00 -22.75
N SER A 280 -18.74 -28.13 -23.32
CA SER A 280 -19.96 -28.39 -22.53
C SER A 280 -20.29 -29.89 -22.58
N PRO A 281 -20.52 -30.58 -21.46
CA PRO A 281 -21.15 -31.90 -21.50
C PRO A 281 -22.62 -31.75 -21.87
N VAL A 282 -23.01 -32.53 -22.87
CA VAL A 282 -24.32 -32.59 -23.51
C VAL A 282 -25.38 -33.07 -22.51
N ALA A 283 -26.40 -32.26 -22.28
CA ALA A 283 -27.68 -32.70 -21.73
C ALA A 283 -28.62 -33.00 -22.91
N THR A 284 -28.73 -34.28 -23.28
CA THR A 284 -29.71 -34.76 -24.26
C THR A 284 -31.00 -35.10 -23.52
N GLY A 285 -32.00 -34.21 -23.62
CA GLY A 285 -33.38 -34.54 -23.31
C GLY A 285 -34.06 -35.10 -24.56
N LEU A 286 -34.76 -36.22 -24.42
CA LEU A 286 -35.65 -36.74 -25.47
C LEU A 286 -36.72 -37.66 -24.83
N TRP A 287 -37.99 -37.32 -25.12
CA TRP A 287 -39.25 -38.05 -24.86
C TRP A 287 -40.05 -37.76 -23.57
N ASN A 288 -40.90 -36.73 -23.66
CA ASN A 288 -42.38 -36.82 -23.67
C ASN A 288 -43.03 -38.01 -22.93
N GLY A 289 -43.97 -37.74 -22.02
CA GLY A 289 -44.99 -38.73 -21.65
C GLY A 289 -45.53 -38.66 -20.22
N SER A 290 -46.76 -38.17 -20.11
CA SER A 290 -47.72 -38.24 -19.01
C SER A 290 -47.87 -39.62 -18.34
N GLY A 291 -48.17 -39.61 -17.02
CA GLY A 291 -49.04 -40.61 -16.39
C GLY A 291 -48.40 -41.82 -15.68
N PRO A 292 -49.16 -42.54 -14.82
CA PRO A 292 -48.71 -42.85 -13.46
C PRO A 292 -48.55 -44.35 -13.13
N ALA A 293 -48.09 -44.59 -11.88
CA ALA A 293 -48.37 -45.74 -11.01
C ALA A 293 -47.50 -47.01 -11.10
N GLN A 294 -47.34 -47.61 -9.90
CA GLN A 294 -46.96 -49.01 -9.60
C GLN A 294 -45.48 -49.37 -9.87
N GLN A 295 -44.77 -50.19 -9.09
CA GLN A 295 -44.96 -50.89 -7.82
C GLN A 295 -43.60 -51.49 -7.47
N ALA A 296 -43.38 -51.74 -6.17
CA ALA A 296 -42.69 -52.91 -5.61
C ALA A 296 -41.21 -53.22 -5.94
N GLY A 297 -40.41 -53.27 -4.85
CA GLY A 297 -39.33 -54.24 -4.61
C GLY A 297 -38.08 -54.08 -5.49
N ILE A 298 -36.87 -54.50 -5.11
CA ILE A 298 -36.42 -55.48 -4.14
C ILE A 298 -34.99 -55.05 -3.74
N THR A 299 -34.66 -55.18 -2.45
CA THR A 299 -33.31 -55.15 -1.88
C THR A 299 -32.39 -56.22 -2.46
N TYR A 300 -31.12 -55.92 -2.72
CA TYR A 300 -30.06 -56.93 -2.62
C TYR A 300 -28.82 -56.35 -1.95
N GLN A 301 -28.42 -57.00 -0.86
CA GLN A 301 -27.12 -56.88 -0.22
C GLN A 301 -26.04 -57.50 -1.12
N GLY A 302 -24.86 -56.89 -1.08
CA GLY A 302 -23.56 -57.39 -1.52
C GLY A 302 -22.51 -56.47 -0.93
#